data_AF-A0A085Z3A0-F1
#
_entry.id   AF-A0A085Z3A0-F1
#
_cell.length_a   1.000
_cell.length_b   1.000
_cell.length_c   1.000
_cell.angle_alpha   90.00
_cell.angle_beta   90.00
_cell.angle_gamma   90.00
#
_symmetry.space_group_name_H-M   'P 1'
#
loop_
_entity.id
_entity.type
_entity.pdbx_description
1 polymer ?
#
loop_
_entity_poly.entity_id
_entity_poly.type
_entity_poly.pdbx_seq_one_letter_code
_entity_poly.pdbx_strand_id
1 'polypeptide(L)'
;MKTYQTQPNDSFASIAKKFNIKDENFLQTFHNLNCSESEVVYDELPSGTFILIPEDPQFLCENSESDLEQDCMNDNYDFEEETQSDDKYQENDEKEIDNSANEKSEEVKESENSSSEHDGKYFVIQKGMVQCNQGFKFPKFNVTSHQKHYWNDADGQTDYLAVTEDDLQLDPPTQPFGQCKLKPSSGGYLPCTYAPAGKWTKTYDKVKVMGKCCVTELSELMCSTGGKITIFKHGQQSELGKRNVDNADSKEQQVYNPVVDFEEFKEKIKGNNEDAW
;
A
#
# COMPACT_ATOMS: atom_id res chain seq x y z
N MET A 1 24.73 2.41 30.37
CA MET A 1 23.48 1.62 30.31
C MET A 1 23.48 0.67 31.49
N LYS A 2 22.34 0.50 32.18
CA LYS A 2 22.20 -0.50 33.23
C LYS A 2 21.53 -1.75 32.69
N THR A 3 21.83 -2.91 33.27
CA THR A 3 21.11 -4.16 33.02
C THR A 3 20.18 -4.46 34.19
N TYR A 4 18.96 -4.91 33.90
CA TYR A 4 17.99 -5.37 34.89
C TYR A 4 17.50 -6.76 34.55
N GLN A 5 17.49 -7.66 35.53
CA GLN A 5 16.99 -9.02 35.36
C GLN A 5 15.50 -9.08 35.72
N THR A 6 14.68 -9.46 34.73
CA THR A 6 13.21 -9.51 34.87
C THR A 6 12.78 -10.58 35.89
N GLN A 7 11.74 -10.26 36.66
CA GLN A 7 11.09 -11.19 37.59
C GLN A 7 9.80 -11.79 36.97
N PRO A 8 9.25 -12.90 37.51
CA PRO A 8 8.10 -13.61 36.92
C PRO A 8 6.81 -12.81 36.71
N ASN A 9 6.68 -11.62 37.29
CA ASN A 9 5.52 -10.73 37.15
C ASN A 9 5.91 -9.33 36.63
N ASP A 10 7.12 -9.17 36.09
CA ASP A 10 7.57 -7.90 35.54
C ASP A 10 7.02 -7.71 34.13
N SER A 11 6.44 -6.53 33.87
CA SER A 11 6.06 -6.06 32.53
C SER A 11 6.91 -4.85 32.15
N PHE A 12 6.93 -4.47 30.85
CA PHE A 12 7.64 -3.28 30.41
C PHE A 12 7.09 -2.04 31.12
N ALA A 13 5.77 -1.96 31.33
CA ALA A 13 5.12 -0.96 32.16
C ALA A 13 5.67 -0.91 33.60
N SER A 14 5.79 -2.07 34.25
CA SER A 14 6.26 -2.17 35.64
C SER A 14 7.72 -1.73 35.77
N ILE A 15 8.56 -2.12 34.81
CA ILE A 15 9.99 -1.77 34.79
C ILE A 15 10.15 -0.28 34.44
N ALA A 16 9.44 0.22 33.43
CA ALA A 16 9.46 1.64 33.05
C ALA A 16 9.08 2.53 34.25
N LYS A 17 8.01 2.18 34.99
CA LYS A 17 7.64 2.88 36.23
C LYS A 17 8.72 2.80 37.30
N LYS A 18 9.34 1.64 37.50
CA LYS A 18 10.40 1.43 38.51
C LYS A 18 11.65 2.27 38.24
N PHE A 19 11.98 2.48 36.97
CA PHE A 19 13.14 3.26 36.55
C PHE A 19 12.80 4.67 36.07
N ASN A 20 11.54 5.08 36.25
CA ASN A 20 11.04 6.41 35.90
C ASN A 20 11.27 6.77 34.41
N ILE A 21 10.99 5.83 33.51
CA ILE A 21 11.14 5.97 32.06
C ILE A 21 9.83 6.50 31.46
N LYS A 22 9.94 7.36 30.44
CA LYS A 22 8.82 8.07 29.81
C LYS A 22 7.70 7.16 29.31
N ASP A 23 8.03 6.04 28.68
CA ASP A 23 7.05 5.12 28.10
C ASP A 23 7.54 3.66 28.15
N GLU A 24 6.60 2.72 28.21
CA GLU A 24 6.85 1.28 28.16
C GLU A 24 7.41 0.86 26.80
N ASN A 25 6.86 1.41 25.71
CA ASN A 25 7.31 1.14 24.35
C ASN A 25 8.74 1.68 24.13
N PHE A 26 9.07 2.78 24.81
CA PHE A 26 10.40 3.35 24.75
C PHE A 26 11.44 2.42 25.40
N LEU A 27 11.15 1.85 26.57
CA LEU A 27 12.04 0.87 27.20
C LEU A 27 12.27 -0.35 26.32
N GLN A 28 11.20 -0.88 25.71
CA GLN A 28 11.28 -1.99 24.77
C GLN A 28 12.15 -1.65 23.55
N THR A 29 11.88 -0.51 22.91
CA THR A 29 12.64 -0.03 21.75
C THR A 29 14.12 0.19 22.09
N PHE A 30 14.40 0.82 23.23
CA PHE A 30 15.76 1.06 23.70
C PHE A 30 16.51 -0.25 23.95
N HIS A 31 15.86 -1.25 24.56
CA HIS A 31 16.46 -2.55 24.75
C HIS A 31 16.77 -3.23 23.41
N ASN A 32 15.79 -3.32 22.51
CA ASN A 32 15.91 -3.98 21.22
C ASN A 32 16.99 -3.33 20.31
N LEU A 33 17.18 -2.02 20.41
CA LEU A 33 18.23 -1.30 19.68
C LEU A 33 19.66 -1.68 20.15
N ASN A 34 19.81 -1.94 21.44
CA ASN A 34 21.11 -2.06 22.10
C ASN A 34 21.46 -3.49 22.52
N CYS A 35 20.56 -4.47 22.37
CA CYS A 35 20.81 -5.88 22.65
C CYS A 35 21.26 -6.65 21.39
N SER A 36 21.61 -7.92 21.61
CA SER A 36 21.90 -8.87 20.53
C SER A 36 20.59 -9.44 19.96
N GLU A 37 20.61 -9.93 18.71
CA GLU A 37 19.41 -10.45 18.01
C GLU A 37 18.68 -11.55 18.79
N SER A 38 19.42 -12.40 19.53
CA SER A 38 18.84 -13.46 20.37
C SER A 38 18.16 -12.96 21.65
N GLU A 39 18.30 -11.68 21.97
CA GLU A 39 17.78 -11.05 23.20
C GLU A 39 16.69 -10.03 22.90
N VAL A 40 16.24 -9.91 21.65
CA VAL A 40 15.12 -9.03 21.26
C VAL A 40 13.83 -9.54 21.89
N VAL A 41 13.02 -8.63 22.42
CA VAL A 41 11.73 -8.95 23.06
C VAL A 41 10.60 -8.27 22.29
N TYR A 42 9.62 -9.07 21.85
CA TYR A 42 8.52 -8.65 20.98
C TYR A 42 7.21 -8.41 21.76
N ASP A 43 6.75 -9.39 22.53
CA ASP A 43 5.45 -9.33 23.22
C ASP A 43 5.60 -9.39 24.75
N GLU A 44 5.72 -10.60 25.30
CA GLU A 44 5.80 -10.81 26.75
C GLU A 44 7.26 -10.88 27.21
N LEU A 45 7.59 -10.16 28.28
CA LEU A 45 8.90 -10.22 28.91
C LEU A 45 9.11 -11.59 29.56
N PRO A 46 10.03 -12.42 29.06
CA PRO A 46 10.34 -13.69 29.69
C PRO A 46 11.02 -13.41 31.03
N SER A 47 10.62 -14.13 32.09
CA SER A 47 11.26 -14.04 33.40
C SER A 47 12.72 -14.48 33.32
N GLY A 48 13.64 -13.72 33.92
CA GLY A 48 15.08 -14.01 33.89
C GLY A 48 15.87 -13.35 32.74
N THR A 49 15.22 -12.57 31.88
CA THR A 49 15.84 -11.83 30.76
C THR A 49 16.55 -10.57 31.26
N PHE A 50 17.67 -10.20 30.64
CA PHE A 50 18.40 -8.98 30.96
C PHE A 50 17.97 -7.82 30.05
N ILE A 51 17.20 -6.88 30.59
CA ILE A 51 16.76 -5.69 29.88
C ILE A 51 17.76 -4.55 30.07
N LEU A 52 18.06 -3.85 28.98
CA LEU A 52 18.93 -2.68 28.98
C LEU A 52 18.10 -1.44 29.31
N ILE A 53 18.58 -0.68 30.29
CA ILE A 53 17.91 0.51 30.80
C ILE A 53 18.71 1.76 30.40
N PRO A 54 18.06 2.76 29.79
CA PRO A 54 18.67 4.04 29.46
C PRO A 54 19.09 4.78 30.74
N GLU A 55 20.29 5.37 30.72
CA GLU A 55 20.80 6.21 31.82
C GLU A 55 20.71 7.70 31.50
N ASP A 56 20.40 8.06 30.25
CA ASP A 56 20.35 9.45 29.82
C ASP A 56 19.10 10.12 30.43
N PRO A 57 19.26 11.26 31.13
CA PRO A 57 18.14 12.04 31.67
C PRO A 57 17.06 12.38 30.66
N GLN A 58 17.39 12.47 29.36
CA GLN A 58 16.42 12.75 28.30
C GLN A 58 15.34 11.67 28.14
N PHE A 59 15.59 10.47 28.65
CA PHE A 59 14.67 9.32 28.57
C PHE A 59 13.95 9.04 29.90
N LEU A 60 14.23 9.83 30.94
CA LEU A 60 13.61 9.75 32.24
C LEU A 60 12.49 10.79 32.36
N CYS A 61 11.46 10.51 33.16
CA CYS A 61 10.45 11.49 33.53
C CYS A 61 11.08 12.53 34.47
N GLU A 62 10.78 13.82 34.27
CA GLU A 62 11.19 14.85 35.21
C GLU A 62 10.41 14.70 36.52
N ASN A 63 11.11 14.55 37.65
CA ASN A 63 10.48 14.41 38.96
C ASN A 63 9.81 15.72 39.37
N SER A 64 8.48 15.81 39.25
CA SER A 64 7.68 16.72 40.07
C SER A 64 6.87 15.91 41.06
N GLU A 65 7.28 15.93 42.33
CA GLU A 65 6.48 15.42 43.45
C GLU A 65 5.18 16.23 43.56
N SER A 66 4.07 15.68 43.05
CA SER A 66 2.76 15.70 43.69
C SER A 66 1.78 14.89 42.86
N ASP A 67 1.18 13.89 43.50
CA ASP A 67 0.06 13.12 42.95
C ASP A 67 -1.05 14.08 42.51
N LEU A 68 -1.57 13.90 41.29
CA LEU A 68 -2.98 13.71 40.95
C LEU A 68 -3.14 13.68 39.41
N GLU A 69 -3.91 12.69 38.95
CA GLU A 69 -4.41 12.46 37.59
C GLU A 69 -4.42 13.70 36.68
N GLN A 70 -3.54 13.73 35.66
CA GLN A 70 -3.78 14.58 34.49
C GLN A 70 -3.07 14.05 33.23
N ASP A 71 -3.87 13.85 32.19
CA ASP A 71 -3.50 13.45 30.84
C ASP A 71 -2.31 14.25 30.29
N CYS A 72 -1.21 13.58 29.92
CA CYS A 72 -0.16 14.18 29.09
C CYS A 72 -0.48 14.04 27.59
N MET A 73 -1.63 14.58 27.20
CA MET A 73 -1.92 14.99 25.83
C MET A 73 -2.09 16.50 25.84
N ASN A 74 -0.99 17.25 25.88
CA ASN A 74 -0.99 18.63 25.42
C ASN A 74 0.43 19.14 25.16
N ASP A 75 0.96 18.90 23.96
CA ASP A 75 1.92 19.83 23.36
C ASP A 75 1.27 20.46 22.15
N ASN A 76 0.62 21.59 22.44
CA ASN A 76 0.25 22.61 21.50
C ASN A 76 1.54 23.25 20.95
N TYR A 77 2.08 22.74 19.84
CA TYR A 77 3.04 23.47 19.03
C TYR A 77 2.34 24.09 17.83
N ASP A 78 2.33 25.42 17.88
CA ASP A 78 1.81 26.34 16.88
C ASP A 78 2.61 26.25 15.58
N PHE A 79 1.92 26.51 14.50
CA PHE A 79 2.30 26.35 13.10
C PHE A 79 3.18 27.51 12.64
N GLU A 80 4.39 27.22 12.14
CA GLU A 80 5.08 28.12 11.21
C GLU A 80 5.42 27.36 9.92
N GLU A 81 4.70 27.77 8.88
CA GLU A 81 4.84 27.43 7.48
C GLU A 81 6.14 28.03 6.95
N GLU A 82 7.08 27.23 6.44
CA GLU A 82 8.01 27.72 5.40
C GLU A 82 8.58 26.56 4.55
N THR A 83 8.02 26.48 3.34
CA THR A 83 8.68 26.24 2.04
C THR A 83 9.53 24.99 1.77
N GLN A 84 9.00 24.17 0.86
CA GLN A 84 9.65 23.48 -0.27
C GLN A 84 11.18 23.33 -0.22
N SER A 85 11.62 22.09 -0.01
CA SER A 85 12.90 21.59 -0.52
C SER A 85 12.67 20.30 -1.29
N ASP A 86 12.92 20.38 -2.60
CA ASP A 86 12.93 19.28 -3.56
C ASP A 86 14.04 18.27 -3.20
N ASP A 87 13.67 17.08 -2.71
CA ASP A 87 14.61 15.95 -2.65
C ASP A 87 14.29 14.93 -3.74
N LYS A 88 15.09 15.08 -4.79
CA LYS A 88 15.18 14.27 -6.00
C LYS A 88 15.97 13.00 -5.68
N TYR A 89 15.28 11.89 -5.41
CA TYR A 89 15.93 10.59 -5.36
C TYR A 89 16.21 10.09 -6.79
N GLN A 90 17.50 9.99 -7.12
CA GLN A 90 18.02 9.41 -8.35
C GLN A 90 18.03 7.89 -8.22
N GLU A 91 17.25 7.22 -9.05
CA GLU A 91 17.31 5.78 -9.26
C GLU A 91 18.51 5.48 -10.18
N ASN A 92 19.56 4.86 -9.62
CA ASN A 92 20.68 4.31 -10.38
C ASN A 92 20.39 2.83 -10.65
N ASP A 93 19.77 2.52 -11.79
CA ASP A 93 19.74 1.16 -12.32
C ASP A 93 20.91 0.96 -13.29
N GLU A 94 21.92 0.24 -12.81
CA GLU A 94 22.99 -0.31 -13.65
C GLU A 94 22.43 -1.49 -14.45
N LYS A 95 22.41 -1.33 -15.77
CA LYS A 95 22.10 -2.41 -16.73
C LYS A 95 23.33 -3.31 -16.88
N GLU A 96 23.31 -4.49 -16.28
CA GLU A 96 24.13 -5.60 -16.79
C GLU A 96 23.40 -6.28 -17.96
N ILE A 97 24.04 -6.19 -19.11
CA ILE A 97 23.67 -6.81 -20.38
C ILE A 97 24.23 -8.23 -20.35
N ASP A 98 23.36 -9.25 -20.39
CA ASP A 98 23.78 -10.59 -20.77
C ASP A 98 23.22 -10.95 -22.16
N ASN A 99 24.16 -11.12 -23.08
CA ASN A 99 23.92 -11.38 -24.50
C ASN A 99 23.88 -12.88 -24.73
N SER A 100 22.75 -13.39 -25.23
CA SER A 100 22.76 -14.63 -26.01
C SER A 100 21.90 -14.46 -27.26
N ALA A 101 22.60 -14.20 -28.36
CA ALA A 101 22.07 -14.16 -29.70
C ALA A 101 21.61 -15.55 -30.16
N ASN A 102 20.44 -15.61 -30.82
CA ASN A 102 20.31 -16.42 -32.02
C ASN A 102 19.30 -15.79 -32.98
N GLU A 103 19.78 -15.48 -34.18
CA GLU A 103 19.11 -14.76 -35.25
C GLU A 103 18.18 -15.68 -36.05
N LYS A 104 16.98 -15.20 -36.42
CA LYS A 104 16.60 -15.00 -37.83
C LYS A 104 15.27 -14.25 -38.01
N SER A 105 15.39 -13.03 -38.55
CA SER A 105 14.62 -12.36 -39.63
C SER A 105 13.08 -12.41 -39.61
N GLU A 106 12.30 -11.37 -39.93
CA GLU A 106 12.47 -9.95 -40.28
C GLU A 106 11.01 -9.48 -40.48
N GLU A 107 10.55 -8.47 -39.75
CA GLU A 107 9.63 -7.44 -40.29
C GLU A 107 9.75 -6.23 -39.37
N VAL A 108 10.68 -5.36 -39.74
CA VAL A 108 10.96 -4.09 -39.08
C VAL A 108 9.80 -3.14 -39.39
N LYS A 109 9.00 -2.83 -38.37
CA LYS A 109 8.32 -1.53 -38.29
C LYS A 109 8.98 -0.75 -37.18
N GLU A 110 9.72 0.27 -37.59
CA GLU A 110 10.21 1.34 -36.74
C GLU A 110 9.10 1.79 -35.79
N SER A 111 9.23 1.46 -34.50
CA SER A 111 8.53 2.20 -33.46
C SER A 111 9.55 3.14 -32.84
N GLU A 112 9.52 4.37 -33.33
CA GLU A 112 10.13 5.53 -32.73
C GLU A 112 9.99 5.47 -31.20
N ASN A 113 11.09 5.78 -30.51
CA ASN A 113 11.15 5.94 -29.06
C ASN A 113 10.39 7.21 -28.65
N SER A 114 9.08 7.24 -28.92
CA SER A 114 8.16 8.23 -28.42
C SER A 114 7.57 7.69 -27.12
N SER A 115 7.80 8.42 -26.03
CA SER A 115 7.08 8.24 -24.78
C SER A 115 5.58 8.20 -25.09
N SER A 116 4.92 7.06 -24.91
CA SER A 116 3.47 7.01 -25.07
C SER A 116 2.80 7.81 -23.96
N GLU A 117 1.63 8.40 -24.20
CA GLU A 117 0.86 9.11 -23.16
C GLU A 117 0.54 8.23 -21.93
N HIS A 118 0.63 6.90 -22.10
CA HIS A 118 0.44 5.89 -21.07
C HIS A 118 1.71 5.56 -20.26
N ASP A 119 2.84 6.20 -20.56
CA ASP A 119 4.07 5.97 -19.80
C ASP A 119 3.93 6.46 -18.35
N GLY A 120 4.32 5.62 -17.39
CA GLY A 120 4.08 5.85 -15.96
C GLY A 120 2.61 5.79 -15.52
N LYS A 121 1.70 5.19 -16.31
CA LYS A 121 0.29 4.97 -15.94
C LYS A 121 0.02 3.51 -15.64
N TYR A 122 -0.78 3.27 -14.61
CA TYR A 122 -1.14 1.90 -14.23
C TYR A 122 -2.29 1.35 -15.07
N PHE A 123 -2.25 0.03 -15.31
CA PHE A 123 -3.40 -0.71 -15.84
C PHE A 123 -4.49 -0.83 -14.77
N VAL A 124 -5.73 -0.96 -15.20
CA VAL A 124 -6.86 -1.09 -14.27
C VAL A 124 -7.23 -2.57 -14.09
N ILE A 125 -7.48 -2.97 -12.84
CA ILE A 125 -8.02 -4.30 -12.49
C ILE A 125 -9.48 -4.21 -12.04
N GLN A 126 -10.14 -5.37 -11.90
CA GLN A 126 -11.55 -5.46 -11.49
C GLN A 126 -11.85 -4.73 -10.17
N LYS A 127 -10.94 -4.79 -9.17
CA LYS A 127 -11.03 -4.00 -7.92
C LYS A 127 -11.00 -2.48 -8.12
N GLY A 128 -10.58 -2.01 -9.28
CA GLY A 128 -10.52 -0.59 -9.63
C GLY A 128 -11.89 0.07 -9.50
N MET A 129 -11.87 1.37 -9.19
CA MET A 129 -13.08 2.18 -9.01
C MET A 129 -13.16 3.24 -10.09
N VAL A 130 -14.38 3.51 -10.55
CA VAL A 130 -14.67 4.57 -11.53
C VAL A 130 -15.47 5.70 -10.92
N GLN A 131 -15.36 6.87 -11.53
CA GLN A 131 -16.08 8.06 -11.14
C GLN A 131 -16.81 8.65 -12.34
N CYS A 132 -18.09 8.97 -12.18
CA CYS A 132 -18.83 9.79 -13.12
C CYS A 132 -18.84 11.24 -12.63
N ASN A 133 -18.54 12.20 -13.51
CA ASN A 133 -18.58 13.63 -13.17
C ASN A 133 -19.96 14.13 -12.70
N GLN A 134 -21.02 13.39 -13.02
CA GLN A 134 -22.42 13.69 -12.64
C GLN A 134 -22.98 12.75 -11.56
N GLY A 135 -22.16 11.83 -11.06
CA GLY A 135 -22.52 10.84 -10.04
C GLY A 135 -22.07 11.22 -8.63
N PHE A 136 -22.47 10.42 -7.65
CA PHE A 136 -22.11 10.61 -6.23
C PHE A 136 -21.52 9.35 -5.57
N LYS A 137 -21.41 8.24 -6.31
CA LYS A 137 -20.81 6.99 -5.84
C LYS A 137 -19.69 6.52 -6.77
N PHE A 138 -18.82 5.67 -6.24
CA PHE A 138 -17.66 5.11 -6.92
C PHE A 138 -17.81 3.59 -7.04
N PRO A 139 -18.47 3.09 -8.10
CA PRO A 139 -18.63 1.66 -8.33
C PRO A 139 -17.32 1.02 -8.78
N LYS A 140 -17.22 -0.30 -8.62
CA LYS A 140 -16.10 -1.12 -9.10
C LYS A 140 -16.36 -1.61 -10.52
N PHE A 141 -15.30 -2.09 -11.19
CA PHE A 141 -15.43 -2.81 -12.44
C PHE A 141 -16.01 -4.21 -12.24
N ASN A 142 -16.65 -4.73 -13.29
CA ASN A 142 -17.00 -6.14 -13.41
C ASN A 142 -16.50 -6.64 -14.77
N VAL A 143 -15.40 -7.40 -14.76
CA VAL A 143 -14.76 -7.87 -15.99
C VAL A 143 -15.57 -9.03 -16.56
N THR A 144 -16.06 -8.85 -17.78
CA THR A 144 -16.87 -9.83 -18.51
C THR A 144 -16.20 -10.28 -19.81
N SER A 145 -15.14 -9.58 -20.22
CA SER A 145 -14.40 -9.82 -21.46
C SER A 145 -13.58 -11.11 -21.43
N HIS A 146 -13.04 -11.49 -20.27
CA HIS A 146 -12.22 -12.68 -20.08
C HIS A 146 -12.13 -13.12 -18.61
N GLN A 147 -11.55 -14.29 -18.38
CA GLN A 147 -11.24 -14.84 -17.06
C GLN A 147 -9.83 -15.44 -17.01
N LYS A 148 -8.89 -14.89 -17.80
CA LYS A 148 -7.58 -15.51 -18.03
C LYS A 148 -6.38 -14.64 -17.69
N HIS A 149 -6.50 -13.32 -17.75
CA HIS A 149 -5.37 -12.43 -17.52
C HIS A 149 -5.58 -11.62 -16.24
N TYR A 150 -4.61 -11.72 -15.34
CA TYR A 150 -4.61 -11.12 -14.03
C TYR A 150 -3.36 -10.24 -13.90
N TRP A 151 -3.52 -9.04 -13.36
CA TRP A 151 -2.38 -8.15 -13.08
C TRP A 151 -1.94 -8.30 -11.63
N ASN A 152 -0.64 -8.50 -11.41
CA ASN A 152 0.00 -8.58 -10.10
C ASN A 152 -0.66 -9.59 -9.15
N ASP A 153 -1.12 -10.73 -9.67
CA ASP A 153 -1.74 -11.78 -8.86
C ASP A 153 -1.37 -13.15 -9.43
N ALA A 154 -0.71 -13.96 -8.60
CA ALA A 154 -0.30 -15.31 -8.96
C ALA A 154 -1.41 -16.35 -8.72
N ASP A 155 -2.34 -16.05 -7.81
CA ASP A 155 -3.38 -16.98 -7.37
C ASP A 155 -4.61 -17.01 -8.29
N GLY A 156 -4.70 -16.11 -9.26
CA GLY A 156 -5.79 -16.04 -10.24
C GLY A 156 -7.12 -15.56 -9.65
N GLN A 157 -7.07 -14.71 -8.63
CA GLN A 157 -8.24 -14.12 -7.99
C GLN A 157 -8.97 -13.18 -8.95
N THR A 158 -10.29 -13.34 -9.07
CA THR A 158 -11.14 -12.57 -10.02
C THR A 158 -11.03 -11.06 -9.84
N ASP A 159 -10.70 -10.63 -8.64
CA ASP A 159 -10.51 -9.23 -8.27
C ASP A 159 -9.33 -8.54 -8.97
N TYR A 160 -8.37 -9.31 -9.46
CA TYR A 160 -7.17 -8.84 -10.17
C TYR A 160 -7.27 -9.01 -11.69
N LEU A 161 -8.45 -9.38 -12.20
CA LEU A 161 -8.67 -9.47 -13.64
C LEU A 161 -8.41 -8.14 -14.33
N ALA A 162 -7.68 -8.20 -15.43
CA ALA A 162 -7.42 -7.06 -16.29
C ALA A 162 -8.72 -6.49 -16.87
N VAL A 163 -8.86 -5.16 -16.84
CA VAL A 163 -10.00 -4.48 -17.47
C VAL A 163 -9.65 -4.11 -18.91
N THR A 164 -10.53 -4.48 -19.84
CA THR A 164 -10.39 -4.20 -21.28
C THR A 164 -11.39 -3.15 -21.75
N GLU A 165 -11.20 -2.65 -22.97
CA GLU A 165 -12.07 -1.65 -23.59
C GLU A 165 -13.55 -2.05 -23.70
N ASP A 166 -13.84 -3.35 -23.65
CA ASP A 166 -15.20 -3.92 -23.72
C ASP A 166 -15.87 -4.12 -22.35
N ASP A 167 -15.14 -3.92 -21.25
CA ASP A 167 -15.66 -4.14 -19.91
C ASP A 167 -16.47 -2.93 -19.44
N LEU A 168 -17.75 -2.96 -19.79
CA LEU A 168 -18.70 -1.88 -19.54
C LEU A 168 -19.57 -2.12 -18.30
N GLN A 169 -19.53 -3.31 -17.71
CA GLN A 169 -20.32 -3.65 -16.53
C GLN A 169 -19.65 -3.13 -15.27
N LEU A 170 -20.47 -2.65 -14.33
CA LEU A 170 -20.03 -2.09 -13.05
C LEU A 170 -20.71 -2.83 -11.90
N ASP A 171 -20.08 -2.84 -10.74
CA ASP A 171 -20.60 -3.40 -9.50
C ASP A 171 -20.75 -2.28 -8.44
N PRO A 172 -21.96 -1.99 -7.93
CA PRO A 172 -23.24 -2.67 -8.22
C PRO A 172 -23.82 -2.34 -9.61
N PRO A 173 -24.55 -3.28 -10.26
CA PRO A 173 -25.13 -3.05 -11.59
C PRO A 173 -26.33 -2.09 -11.56
N THR A 174 -27.04 -2.04 -10.45
CA THR A 174 -28.19 -1.13 -10.26
C THR A 174 -27.72 0.15 -9.61
N GLN A 175 -27.95 1.29 -10.27
CA GLN A 175 -27.57 2.61 -9.78
C GLN A 175 -26.08 2.72 -9.40
N PRO A 176 -25.14 2.36 -10.31
CA PRO A 176 -23.71 2.26 -9.99
C PRO A 176 -23.15 3.57 -9.41
N PHE A 177 -23.61 4.71 -9.92
CA PHE A 177 -23.19 6.05 -9.48
C PHE A 177 -24.13 6.72 -8.46
N GLY A 178 -25.12 5.98 -7.92
CA GLY A 178 -26.12 6.54 -7.00
C GLY A 178 -27.13 7.43 -7.72
N GLN A 179 -27.13 8.73 -7.41
CA GLN A 179 -27.98 9.74 -8.08
C GLN A 179 -27.25 10.38 -9.27
N CYS A 180 -28.00 10.89 -10.25
CA CYS A 180 -27.42 11.54 -11.43
C CYS A 180 -27.85 13.00 -11.56
N LYS A 181 -26.89 13.93 -11.55
CA LYS A 181 -27.13 15.38 -11.67
C LYS A 181 -27.84 15.78 -12.97
N LEU A 182 -27.66 15.00 -14.04
CA LEU A 182 -28.31 15.23 -15.34
C LEU A 182 -29.78 14.79 -15.38
N LYS A 183 -30.31 14.22 -14.29
CA LYS A 183 -31.72 13.83 -14.17
C LYS A 183 -32.38 14.56 -13.00
N PRO A 184 -32.71 15.85 -13.16
CA PRO A 184 -33.38 16.62 -12.11
C PRO A 184 -34.82 16.12 -11.87
N SER A 185 -35.27 16.21 -10.63
CA SER A 185 -36.63 15.90 -10.16
C SER A 185 -37.07 16.94 -9.13
N SER A 186 -38.38 17.02 -8.86
CA SER A 186 -38.98 18.03 -7.98
C SER A 186 -38.43 18.03 -6.53
N GLY A 187 -37.73 16.98 -6.11
CA GLY A 187 -37.10 16.85 -4.79
C GLY A 187 -35.61 16.51 -4.81
N GLY A 188 -34.91 16.70 -5.93
CA GLY A 188 -33.48 16.39 -6.05
C GLY A 188 -33.13 15.75 -7.39
N TYR A 189 -32.39 14.64 -7.36
CA TYR A 189 -31.93 13.94 -8.55
C TYR A 189 -32.46 12.51 -8.61
N LEU A 190 -32.86 12.07 -9.80
CA LEU A 190 -33.25 10.69 -10.03
C LEU A 190 -32.02 9.77 -9.94
N PRO A 191 -32.25 8.48 -9.62
CA PRO A 191 -31.18 7.50 -9.63
C PRO A 191 -30.51 7.38 -11.01
N CYS A 192 -29.21 7.09 -10.98
CA CYS A 192 -28.41 6.89 -12.17
C CYS A 192 -28.87 5.65 -12.93
N THR A 193 -29.32 5.83 -14.17
CA THR A 193 -29.52 4.75 -15.14
C THR A 193 -28.30 4.71 -16.04
N TYR A 194 -27.24 4.10 -15.55
CA TYR A 194 -26.01 3.98 -16.30
C TYR A 194 -26.26 3.27 -17.64
N ALA A 195 -25.81 3.91 -18.71
CA ALA A 195 -25.90 3.39 -20.07
C ALA A 195 -24.60 3.80 -20.78
N PRO A 196 -23.67 2.86 -21.04
CA PRO A 196 -22.41 3.17 -21.72
C PRO A 196 -22.66 3.56 -23.18
N ALA A 197 -21.98 4.61 -23.63
CA ALA A 197 -21.99 5.08 -25.02
C ALA A 197 -20.70 4.64 -25.71
N GLY A 198 -20.71 3.42 -26.27
CA GLY A 198 -19.56 2.83 -26.95
C GLY A 198 -18.64 2.06 -26.00
N LYS A 199 -17.34 2.08 -26.30
CA LYS A 199 -16.27 1.39 -25.56
C LYS A 199 -15.44 2.39 -24.76
N TRP A 200 -14.58 1.90 -23.88
CA TRP A 200 -13.56 2.77 -23.27
C TRP A 200 -12.66 3.37 -24.35
N THR A 201 -12.31 4.63 -24.15
CA THR A 201 -11.42 5.40 -25.02
C THR A 201 -10.15 5.75 -24.27
N LYS A 202 -9.10 6.19 -24.99
CA LYS A 202 -7.76 6.40 -24.41
C LYS A 202 -7.27 5.14 -23.68
N THR A 203 -7.43 3.99 -24.32
CA THR A 203 -6.89 2.72 -23.86
C THR A 203 -5.51 2.51 -24.43
N TYR A 204 -4.69 1.69 -23.78
CA TYR A 204 -3.36 1.39 -24.29
C TYR A 204 -3.45 0.29 -25.36
N ASP A 205 -3.06 0.61 -26.58
CA ASP A 205 -3.18 -0.25 -27.75
C ASP A 205 -2.02 -1.24 -27.90
N LYS A 206 -0.86 -0.94 -27.30
CA LYS A 206 0.33 -1.80 -27.32
C LYS A 206 0.17 -3.06 -26.47
N VAL A 207 -0.63 -3.00 -25.39
CA VAL A 207 -0.92 -4.15 -24.53
C VAL A 207 -2.36 -4.58 -24.74
N LYS A 208 -2.54 -5.83 -25.21
CA LYS A 208 -3.85 -6.38 -25.52
C LYS A 208 -4.08 -7.68 -24.78
N VAL A 209 -5.24 -7.80 -24.16
CA VAL A 209 -5.71 -9.05 -23.58
C VAL A 209 -6.78 -9.62 -24.50
N MET A 210 -6.57 -10.84 -24.99
CA MET A 210 -7.49 -11.51 -25.91
C MET A 210 -7.81 -10.65 -27.16
N GLY A 211 -6.85 -9.84 -27.62
CA GLY A 211 -6.99 -8.94 -28.76
C GLY A 211 -7.67 -7.60 -28.46
N LYS A 212 -8.04 -7.33 -27.21
CA LYS A 212 -8.71 -6.09 -26.75
C LYS A 212 -7.72 -5.18 -26.03
N CYS A 213 -7.82 -3.87 -26.26
CA CYS A 213 -6.93 -2.90 -25.62
C CYS A 213 -7.20 -2.80 -24.11
N CYS A 214 -6.13 -2.66 -23.32
CA CYS A 214 -6.24 -2.56 -21.86
C CYS A 214 -6.60 -1.14 -21.41
N VAL A 215 -7.45 -1.05 -20.39
CA VAL A 215 -7.82 0.20 -19.74
C VAL A 215 -6.69 0.64 -18.81
N THR A 216 -6.38 1.94 -18.84
CA THR A 216 -5.39 2.58 -17.97
C THR A 216 -6.04 3.74 -17.21
N GLU A 217 -5.32 4.38 -16.31
CA GLU A 217 -5.81 5.53 -15.54
C GLU A 217 -6.29 6.71 -16.41
N LEU A 218 -5.80 6.84 -17.64
CA LEU A 218 -6.21 7.89 -18.58
C LEU A 218 -7.48 7.55 -19.36
N SER A 219 -7.96 6.31 -19.24
CA SER A 219 -9.09 5.85 -20.03
C SER A 219 -10.39 6.51 -19.59
N GLU A 220 -11.21 6.85 -20.58
CA GLU A 220 -12.48 7.55 -20.37
C GLU A 220 -13.62 6.80 -21.07
N LEU A 221 -14.80 6.81 -20.46
CA LEU A 221 -16.02 6.26 -21.04
C LEU A 221 -17.14 7.31 -20.99
N MET A 222 -17.89 7.44 -22.08
CA MET A 222 -19.05 8.32 -22.11
C MET A 222 -20.31 7.54 -21.74
N CYS A 223 -21.22 8.18 -21.01
CA CYS A 223 -22.57 7.68 -20.75
C CYS A 223 -23.56 8.31 -21.74
N SER A 224 -24.53 7.55 -22.24
CA SER A 224 -25.57 8.06 -23.16
C SER A 224 -26.42 9.19 -22.55
N THR A 225 -26.44 9.31 -21.22
CA THR A 225 -27.09 10.43 -20.51
C THR A 225 -26.28 11.74 -20.63
N GLY A 226 -25.01 11.68 -21.04
CA GLY A 226 -24.11 12.83 -21.19
C GLY A 226 -23.04 12.95 -20.08
N GLY A 227 -22.99 12.00 -19.14
CA GLY A 227 -21.94 11.94 -18.13
C GLY A 227 -20.63 11.41 -18.70
N LYS A 228 -19.50 11.92 -18.21
CA LYS A 228 -18.16 11.41 -18.47
C LYS A 228 -17.70 10.57 -17.29
N ILE A 229 -17.21 9.37 -17.56
CA ILE A 229 -16.72 8.41 -16.59
C ILE A 229 -15.22 8.29 -16.75
N THR A 230 -14.50 8.44 -15.65
CA THR A 230 -13.03 8.35 -15.57
C THR A 230 -12.64 7.33 -14.51
N ILE A 231 -11.38 6.88 -14.56
CA ILE A 231 -10.82 6.02 -13.52
C ILE A 231 -10.58 6.86 -12.26
N PHE A 232 -11.01 6.36 -11.10
CA PHE A 232 -10.74 6.97 -9.80
C PHE A 232 -9.59 6.26 -9.09
N LYS A 233 -9.59 4.92 -9.12
CA LYS A 233 -8.51 4.08 -8.61
C LYS A 233 -8.28 2.92 -9.56
N HIS A 234 -7.02 2.68 -9.95
CA HIS A 234 -6.66 1.55 -10.82
C HIS A 234 -6.83 0.19 -10.12
N GLY A 235 -6.80 0.18 -8.78
CA GLY A 235 -7.11 -0.98 -7.95
C GLY A 235 -5.93 -1.90 -7.67
N GLN A 236 -4.83 -1.79 -8.44
CA GLN A 236 -3.61 -2.55 -8.16
C GLN A 236 -2.99 -2.06 -6.84
N GLN A 237 -2.40 -2.98 -6.09
CA GLN A 237 -1.55 -2.67 -4.96
C GLN A 237 -0.17 -3.23 -5.28
N SER A 238 0.88 -2.47 -4.96
CA SER A 238 2.24 -2.99 -5.00
C SER A 238 2.39 -3.98 -3.84
N GLU A 239 2.51 -5.25 -4.17
CA GLU A 239 2.86 -6.25 -3.17
C GLU A 239 4.36 -6.21 -2.92
N LEU A 240 4.77 -6.31 -1.65
CA LEU A 240 6.18 -6.46 -1.31
C LEU A 240 6.68 -7.76 -1.93
N GLY A 241 7.62 -7.64 -2.87
CA GLY A 241 8.25 -8.82 -3.46
C GLY A 241 8.96 -9.63 -2.38
N LYS A 242 8.93 -10.96 -2.49
CA LYS A 242 9.64 -11.87 -1.56
C LYS A 242 11.11 -11.48 -1.39
N ARG A 243 11.77 -11.10 -2.50
CA ARG A 243 13.16 -10.61 -2.50
C ARG A 243 13.33 -9.31 -1.71
N ASN A 244 12.35 -8.41 -1.72
CA ASN A 244 12.38 -7.18 -0.94
C ASN A 244 12.29 -7.49 0.55
N VAL A 245 11.44 -8.45 0.94
CA VAL A 245 11.33 -8.92 2.32
C VAL A 245 12.62 -9.63 2.75
N ASP A 246 13.19 -10.48 1.90
CA ASP A 246 14.44 -11.20 2.19
C ASP A 246 15.64 -10.26 2.34
N ASN A 247 15.73 -9.23 1.49
CA ASN A 247 16.82 -8.26 1.49
C ASN A 247 16.68 -7.18 2.58
N ALA A 248 15.51 -7.03 3.20
CA ALA A 248 15.31 -6.03 4.25
C ALA A 248 16.08 -6.44 5.51
N ASP A 249 16.80 -5.49 6.11
CA ASP A 249 17.51 -5.72 7.37
C ASP A 249 16.50 -5.86 8.52
N SER A 250 16.56 -6.99 9.23
CA SER A 250 15.59 -7.29 10.27
C SER A 250 15.70 -6.36 11.46
N LYS A 251 16.91 -5.89 11.77
CA LYS A 251 17.14 -4.97 12.88
C LYS A 251 16.54 -3.60 12.55
N GLU A 252 16.76 -3.08 11.35
CA GLU A 252 16.15 -1.83 10.91
C GLU A 252 14.62 -1.91 10.89
N GLN A 253 14.05 -2.98 10.34
CA GLN A 253 12.61 -3.19 10.35
C GLN A 253 12.05 -3.32 11.78
N GLN A 254 12.82 -3.88 12.72
CA GLN A 254 12.46 -3.92 14.14
C GLN A 254 12.43 -2.53 14.78
N VAL A 255 13.33 -1.62 14.37
CA VAL A 255 13.31 -0.24 14.86
C VAL A 255 12.05 0.47 14.38
N TYR A 256 11.71 0.32 13.11
CA TYR A 256 10.56 0.97 12.52
C TYR A 256 9.23 0.33 12.93
N ASN A 257 9.22 -0.97 13.16
CA ASN A 257 8.03 -1.76 13.48
C ASN A 257 8.30 -2.69 14.69
N PRO A 258 8.41 -2.13 15.91
CA PRO A 258 8.82 -2.87 17.09
C PRO A 258 7.80 -3.93 17.57
N VAL A 259 6.57 -3.91 17.04
CA VAL A 259 5.49 -4.83 17.39
C VAL A 259 5.55 -6.10 16.55
N VAL A 260 6.06 -6.03 15.33
CA VAL A 260 6.10 -7.19 14.43
C VAL A 260 7.45 -7.88 14.54
N ASP A 261 7.45 -9.18 14.84
CA ASP A 261 8.64 -10.00 14.66
C ASP A 261 8.92 -10.17 13.16
N PHE A 262 9.92 -9.43 12.67
CA PHE A 262 10.25 -9.44 11.25
C PHE A 262 10.91 -10.75 10.80
N GLU A 263 11.59 -11.48 11.69
CA GLU A 263 12.16 -12.79 11.36
C GLU A 263 11.05 -13.83 11.22
N GLU A 264 10.11 -13.87 12.15
CA GLU A 264 8.93 -14.74 12.02
C GLU A 264 8.12 -14.39 10.76
N PHE A 265 8.01 -13.10 10.43
CA PHE A 265 7.37 -12.65 9.19
C PHE A 265 8.12 -13.13 7.94
N LYS A 266 9.45 -13.04 7.91
CA LYS A 266 10.28 -13.58 6.81
C LYS A 266 10.05 -15.07 6.63
N GLU A 267 10.05 -15.83 7.72
CA GLU A 267 9.81 -17.27 7.69
C GLU A 267 8.42 -17.62 7.16
N LYS A 268 7.37 -16.90 7.57
CA LYS A 268 6.00 -17.09 7.04
C LYS A 268 5.93 -16.83 5.53
N ILE A 269 6.59 -15.78 5.03
CA ILE A 269 6.62 -15.46 3.60
C ILE A 269 7.40 -16.53 2.81
N LYS A 270 8.44 -17.12 3.38
CA LYS A 270 9.19 -18.24 2.78
C LYS A 270 8.41 -19.56 2.82
N GLY A 271 7.78 -19.90 3.94
CA GLY A 271 7.05 -21.15 4.16
C GLY A 271 5.84 -21.33 3.25
N ASN A 272 5.10 -20.26 2.93
CA ASN A 272 4.02 -20.29 1.93
C ASN A 272 4.47 -20.73 0.52
N ASN A 273 5.77 -20.86 0.27
CA ASN A 273 6.34 -21.27 -1.01
C ASN A 273 6.63 -22.78 -1.10
N GLU A 274 6.73 -23.49 0.03
CA GLU A 274 7.02 -24.93 0.05
C GLU A 274 5.76 -25.78 -0.20
N ASP A 275 4.58 -25.23 0.10
CA ASP A 275 3.28 -25.87 -0.12
C ASP A 275 2.72 -25.67 -1.56
N ALA A 276 3.47 -25.03 -2.44
CA ALA A 276 3.05 -24.66 -3.81
C ALA A 276 3.64 -25.55 -4.93
N TRP A 277 4.11 -26.77 -4.61
CA TRP A 277 4.64 -27.75 -5.58
C TRP A 277 3.74 -28.97 -5.77
#